data_AF-A0A519T843-F1
#
_entry.id   AF-A0A519T843-F1
#
_cell.length_a   1.000
_cell.length_b   1.000
_cell.length_c   1.000
_cell.angle_alpha   90.00
_cell.angle_beta   90.00
_cell.angle_gamma   90.00
#
_symmetry.space_group_name_H-M   'P 1'
#
loop_
_entity.id
_entity.type
_entity.pdbx_description
1 polymer ?
#
loop_
_entity_poly.entity_id
_entity_poly.type
_entity_poly.pdbx_seq_one_letter_code
_entity_poly.pdbx_strand_id
1 'polypeptide(L)'
;YIYGSAEVVGLMCLRVFCYRQPAQFEQLQGPARRLGAAFQKVNFLRDIRSDYEERGRVYFPGLRYEQFDNEAKKAIETDIRADFEAAYVGIQQLPRAARLGVHLAYVYYLKLFYKLRQAPAAQVLAERVRLPDNTKLLLLLGSWLRYRLRVV
;
A
#
# COMPACT_ATOMS: atom_id res chain seq x y z
N TYR A 1 -9.85 8.07 9.54
CA TYR A 1 -9.73 6.59 9.62
C TYR A 1 -8.32 6.10 9.27
N ILE A 2 -7.77 6.42 8.09
CA ILE A 2 -6.46 5.90 7.61
C ILE A 2 -5.30 6.17 8.59
N TYR A 3 -5.23 7.38 9.18
CA TYR A 3 -4.19 7.72 10.16
C TYR A 3 -4.12 6.68 11.30
N GLY A 4 -5.23 6.45 12.00
CA GLY A 4 -5.30 5.56 13.16
C GLY A 4 -5.24 4.06 12.85
N SER A 5 -5.32 3.65 11.59
CA SER A 5 -5.34 2.22 11.21
C SER A 5 -4.09 1.76 10.47
N ALA A 6 -3.52 2.58 9.60
CA ALA A 6 -2.41 2.15 8.74
C ALA A 6 -1.18 3.07 8.80
N GLU A 7 -1.37 4.39 8.88
CA GLU A 7 -0.23 5.31 9.00
C GLU A 7 0.53 5.09 10.31
N VAL A 8 -0.21 4.90 11.41
CA VAL A 8 0.35 4.60 12.73
C VAL A 8 1.15 3.29 12.72
N VAL A 9 0.68 2.25 12.03
CA VAL A 9 1.44 0.99 11.89
C VAL A 9 2.74 1.22 11.13
N GLY A 10 2.71 2.05 10.08
CA GLY A 10 3.92 2.48 9.37
C GLY A 10 4.92 3.17 10.31
N LEU A 11 4.44 4.06 11.18
CA LEU A 11 5.27 4.75 12.18
C LEU A 11 5.82 3.80 13.25
N MET A 12 5.02 2.82 13.71
CA MET A 12 5.47 1.79 14.65
C MET A 12 6.60 0.95 14.05
N CYS A 13 6.46 0.48 12.81
CA CYS A 13 7.52 -0.23 12.09
C CYS A 13 8.77 0.64 11.92
N LEU A 14 8.60 1.89 11.50
CA LEU A 14 9.72 2.83 11.35
C LEU A 14 10.46 3.04 12.68
N ARG A 15 9.74 3.13 13.81
CA ARG A 15 10.34 3.27 15.14
C ARG A 15 11.24 2.08 15.48
N VAL A 16 10.83 0.87 15.12
CA VAL A 16 11.65 -0.34 15.30
C VAL A 16 12.88 -0.30 14.39
N PHE A 17 12.71 0.03 13.11
CA PHE A 17 13.81 0.07 12.14
C PHE A 17 14.87 1.12 12.47
N CYS A 18 14.43 2.27 13.00
CA CYS A 18 15.28 3.40 13.35
C CYS A 18 15.54 3.51 14.87
N TYR A 19 15.41 2.42 15.64
CA TYR A 19 15.54 2.45 17.11
C TYR A 19 16.82 3.13 17.61
N ARG A 20 17.95 2.97 16.90
CA ARG A 20 19.24 3.61 17.23
C ARG A 20 19.51 4.92 16.48
N GLN A 21 18.55 5.41 15.68
CA GLN A 21 18.73 6.53 14.74
C GLN A 21 17.51 7.48 14.80
N PRO A 22 17.32 8.23 15.91
CA PRO A 22 16.14 9.08 16.10
C PRO A 22 15.99 10.16 15.02
N ALA A 23 17.09 10.76 14.55
CA ALA A 23 17.03 11.74 13.47
C ALA A 23 16.48 11.14 12.15
N GLN A 24 16.82 9.89 11.85
CA GLN A 24 16.31 9.19 10.68
C GLN A 24 14.82 8.83 10.84
N PHE A 25 14.38 8.47 12.06
CA PHE A 25 12.97 8.29 12.35
C PHE A 25 12.17 9.56 12.03
N GLU A 26 12.62 10.73 12.51
CA GLU A 26 11.97 12.01 12.27
C GLU A 26 11.87 12.35 10.76
N GLN A 27 12.96 12.16 10.02
CA GLN A 27 13.01 12.41 8.58
C GLN A 27 12.07 11.50 7.77
N LEU A 28 11.88 10.25 8.19
CA LEU A 28 11.14 9.25 7.42
C LEU A 28 9.67 9.09 7.85
N GLN A 29 9.19 9.85 8.84
CA GLN A 29 7.80 9.78 9.29
C GLN A 29 6.82 10.04 8.14
N GLY A 30 7.03 11.10 7.36
CA GLY A 30 6.17 11.46 6.24
C GLY A 30 6.02 10.33 5.21
N PRO A 31 7.13 9.84 4.61
CA PRO A 31 7.10 8.70 3.70
C PRO A 31 6.52 7.41 4.31
N ALA A 32 6.79 7.11 5.59
CA ALA A 32 6.24 5.93 6.25
C ALA A 32 4.71 5.99 6.39
N ARG A 33 4.17 7.17 6.73
CA ARG A 33 2.72 7.41 6.76
C ARG A 33 2.12 7.27 5.37
N ARG A 34 2.75 7.87 4.36
CA ARG A 34 2.34 7.74 2.94
C ARG A 34 2.26 6.27 2.50
N LEU A 35 3.23 5.44 2.89
CA LEU A 35 3.19 4.00 2.57
C LEU A 35 1.99 3.30 3.21
N GLY A 36 1.74 3.56 4.50
CA GLY A 36 0.57 3.03 5.21
C GLY A 36 -0.74 3.47 4.56
N ALA A 37 -0.84 4.75 4.18
CA ALA A 37 -2.00 5.30 3.48
C ALA A 37 -2.23 4.63 2.12
N ALA A 38 -1.19 4.46 1.30
CA ALA A 38 -1.27 3.76 0.01
C ALA A 38 -1.82 2.34 0.17
N PHE A 39 -1.26 1.56 1.11
CA PHE A 39 -1.71 0.18 1.34
C PHE A 39 -3.17 0.12 1.76
N GLN A 40 -3.59 1.04 2.63
CA GLN A 40 -4.94 1.06 3.15
C GLN A 40 -5.96 1.53 2.10
N LYS A 41 -5.61 2.53 1.28
CA LYS A 41 -6.45 2.95 0.16
C LYS A 41 -6.58 1.83 -0.89
N VAL A 42 -5.52 1.07 -1.16
CA VAL A 42 -5.61 -0.14 -2.01
C VAL A 42 -6.53 -1.19 -1.39
N ASN A 43 -6.46 -1.40 -0.06
CA ASN A 43 -7.38 -2.31 0.64
C ASN A 43 -8.84 -1.82 0.49
N PHE A 44 -9.13 -0.54 0.72
CA PHE A 44 -10.48 -0.02 0.54
C PHE A 44 -10.98 -0.16 -0.90
N LEU A 45 -10.13 0.11 -1.88
CA LEU A 45 -10.54 0.05 -3.28
C LEU A 45 -10.88 -1.38 -3.71
N ARG A 46 -10.07 -2.39 -3.34
CA ARG A 46 -10.35 -3.79 -3.70
C ARG A 46 -11.51 -4.41 -2.90
N ASP A 47 -11.79 -3.87 -1.71
CA ASP A 47 -12.78 -4.38 -0.76
C ASP A 47 -14.06 -3.51 -0.78
N ILE A 48 -14.21 -2.58 -1.73
CA ILE A 48 -15.26 -1.55 -1.76
C ILE A 48 -16.68 -2.12 -1.72
N ARG A 49 -16.91 -3.24 -2.41
CA ARG A 49 -18.21 -3.92 -2.45
C ARG A 49 -18.59 -4.46 -1.08
N SER A 50 -17.74 -5.29 -0.47
CA SER A 50 -18.04 -5.92 0.82
C SER A 50 -18.03 -4.89 1.96
N ASP A 51 -17.17 -3.87 1.89
CA ASP A 51 -17.19 -2.78 2.85
C ASP A 51 -18.52 -2.01 2.83
N TYR A 52 -19.19 -1.90 1.68
CA TYR A 52 -20.52 -1.32 1.60
C TYR A 52 -21.65 -2.33 1.89
N GLU A 53 -21.75 -3.43 1.13
CA GLU A 53 -22.86 -4.38 1.21
C GLU A 53 -22.93 -5.11 2.55
N GLU A 54 -21.79 -5.50 3.13
CA GLU A 54 -21.76 -6.29 4.36
C GLU A 54 -21.64 -5.42 5.61
N ARG A 55 -21.06 -4.21 5.49
CA ARG A 55 -20.69 -3.38 6.66
C ARG A 55 -21.31 -1.99 6.64
N GLY A 56 -21.92 -1.56 5.55
CA GLY A 56 -22.52 -0.24 5.40
C GLY A 56 -21.50 0.91 5.44
N ARG A 57 -20.26 0.69 4.97
CA ARG A 57 -19.16 1.67 5.08
C ARG A 57 -18.67 2.15 3.72
N VAL A 58 -18.37 3.45 3.64
CA VAL A 58 -17.64 4.07 2.53
C VAL A 58 -16.45 4.84 3.11
N TYR A 59 -15.24 4.50 2.69
CA TYR A 59 -14.01 5.03 3.30
C TYR A 59 -13.36 6.19 2.54
N PHE A 60 -13.67 6.38 1.26
CA PHE A 60 -13.12 7.46 0.46
C PHE A 60 -13.90 8.76 0.72
N PRO A 61 -13.26 9.85 1.18
CA PRO A 61 -13.94 11.10 1.49
C PRO A 61 -14.70 11.65 0.28
N GLY A 62 -15.95 12.06 0.49
CA GLY A 62 -16.80 12.62 -0.57
C GLY A 62 -17.30 11.62 -1.61
N LEU A 63 -16.90 10.34 -1.54
CA LEU A 63 -17.44 9.30 -2.40
C LEU A 63 -18.78 8.81 -1.86
N ARG A 64 -19.79 8.74 -2.72
CA ARG A 64 -20.99 7.93 -2.49
C ARG A 64 -20.85 6.61 -3.26
N TYR A 65 -21.23 5.49 -2.64
CA TYR A 65 -21.10 4.18 -3.27
C TYR A 65 -21.88 4.10 -4.59
N GLU A 66 -23.08 4.66 -4.63
CA GLU A 66 -23.93 4.68 -5.83
C GLU A 66 -23.36 5.52 -6.98
N GLN A 67 -22.37 6.37 -6.68
CA GLN A 67 -21.67 7.23 -7.64
C GLN A 67 -20.26 6.69 -7.98
N PHE A 68 -19.93 5.47 -7.54
CA PHE A 68 -18.64 4.88 -7.87
C PHE A 68 -18.59 4.43 -9.33
N ASP A 69 -17.89 5.21 -10.14
CA ASP A 69 -17.66 4.96 -11.56
C ASP A 69 -16.15 5.04 -11.91
N ASN A 70 -15.84 5.04 -13.20
CA ASN A 70 -14.45 5.11 -13.66
C ASN A 70 -13.78 6.47 -13.37
N GLU A 71 -14.54 7.56 -13.28
CA GLU A 71 -14.01 8.89 -12.97
C GLU A 71 -13.63 8.98 -11.49
N ALA A 72 -14.57 8.61 -10.60
CA ALA A 72 -14.34 8.51 -9.17
C ALA A 72 -13.17 7.56 -8.86
N LYS A 73 -13.12 6.40 -9.53
CA LYS A 73 -12.01 5.45 -9.43
C LYS A 73 -10.68 6.10 -9.85
N LYS A 74 -10.64 6.85 -10.96
CA LYS A 74 -9.41 7.52 -11.43
C LYS A 74 -8.90 8.59 -10.46
N ALA A 75 -9.79 9.31 -9.79
CA ALA A 75 -9.42 10.27 -8.76
C ALA A 75 -8.75 9.55 -7.56
N ILE A 76 -9.35 8.46 -7.09
CA ILE A 76 -8.79 7.61 -6.03
C ILE A 76 -7.43 7.03 -6.44
N GLU A 77 -7.30 6.54 -7.67
CA GLU A 77 -6.04 6.02 -8.19
C GLU A 77 -4.94 7.10 -8.22
N THR A 78 -5.29 8.33 -8.54
CA THR A 78 -4.33 9.44 -8.58
C THR A 78 -3.77 9.71 -7.18
N ASP A 79 -4.63 9.70 -6.17
CA ASP A 79 -4.24 9.85 -4.76
C ASP A 79 -3.39 8.67 -4.26
N ILE A 80 -3.79 7.42 -4.57
CA ILE A 80 -2.99 6.22 -4.24
C ILE A 80 -1.61 6.28 -4.88
N ARG A 81 -1.53 6.70 -6.15
CA ARG A 81 -0.26 6.80 -6.87
C ARG A 81 0.67 7.83 -6.22
N ALA A 82 0.15 8.99 -5.85
CA ALA A 82 0.94 10.02 -5.17
C ALA A 82 1.51 9.52 -3.83
N ASP A 83 0.73 8.74 -3.08
CA ASP A 83 1.21 8.11 -1.85
C ASP A 83 2.33 7.09 -2.11
N PHE A 84 2.20 6.23 -3.14
CA PHE A 84 3.26 5.28 -3.50
C PHE A 84 4.54 5.99 -3.94
N GLU A 85 4.44 7.02 -4.78
CA GLU A 85 5.59 7.81 -5.26
C GLU A 85 6.33 8.47 -4.07
N ALA A 86 5.60 9.10 -3.15
CA ALA A 86 6.18 9.70 -1.95
C ALA A 86 6.79 8.66 -0.99
N ALA A 87 6.13 7.51 -0.84
CA ALA A 87 6.64 6.42 0.00
C ALA A 87 7.95 5.84 -0.54
N TYR A 88 8.08 5.68 -1.86
CA TYR A 88 9.25 5.08 -2.49
C TYR A 88 10.54 5.85 -2.16
N VAL A 89 10.48 7.19 -2.17
CA VAL A 89 11.59 8.07 -1.78
C VAL A 89 12.09 7.75 -0.36
N GLY A 90 11.17 7.51 0.58
CA GLY A 90 11.53 7.11 1.95
C GLY A 90 12.06 5.68 2.05
N ILE A 91 11.51 4.75 1.27
CA ILE A 91 11.97 3.35 1.26
C ILE A 91 13.46 3.28 0.89
N GLN A 92 13.91 4.05 -0.10
CA GLN A 92 15.32 4.08 -0.52
C GLN A 92 16.27 4.55 0.61
N GLN A 93 15.76 5.35 1.55
CA GLN A 93 16.51 5.92 2.67
C GLN A 93 16.45 5.08 3.94
N LEU A 94 15.64 4.02 3.99
CA LEU A 94 15.55 3.13 5.14
C LEU A 94 16.90 2.45 5.46
N PRO A 95 17.14 2.08 6.73
CA PRO A 95 18.25 1.19 7.10
C PRO A 95 18.29 -0.07 6.23
N ARG A 96 19.50 -0.50 5.83
CA ARG A 96 19.69 -1.65 4.93
C ARG A 96 18.93 -2.90 5.39
N ALA A 97 18.95 -3.17 6.69
CA ALA A 97 18.28 -4.33 7.29
C ALA A 97 16.76 -4.37 7.07
N ALA A 98 16.09 -3.20 7.01
CA ALA A 98 14.64 -3.11 6.82
C ALA A 98 14.24 -2.89 5.36
N ARG A 99 15.11 -2.25 4.58
CA ARG A 99 14.82 -1.76 3.23
C ARG A 99 14.27 -2.84 2.30
N LEU A 100 14.91 -4.02 2.26
CA LEU A 100 14.49 -5.10 1.37
C LEU A 100 13.05 -5.55 1.69
N GLY A 101 12.76 -5.86 2.96
CA GLY A 101 11.43 -6.28 3.39
C GLY A 101 10.33 -5.27 3.04
N VAL A 102 10.57 -3.99 3.34
CA VAL A 102 9.61 -2.92 3.06
C VAL A 102 9.43 -2.72 1.55
N HIS A 103 10.52 -2.75 0.78
CA HIS A 103 10.46 -2.62 -0.67
C HIS A 103 9.65 -3.73 -1.33
N LEU A 104 9.69 -4.95 -0.80
CA LEU A 104 8.91 -6.08 -1.33
C LEU A 104 7.44 -5.94 -1.05
N ALA A 105 7.07 -5.53 0.16
CA ALA A 105 5.69 -5.19 0.48
C ALA A 105 5.16 -4.08 -0.44
N TYR A 106 5.99 -3.04 -0.67
CA TYR A 106 5.71 -1.97 -1.62
C TYR A 106 5.46 -2.51 -3.04
N VAL A 107 6.37 -3.33 -3.59
CA VAL A 107 6.22 -3.90 -4.93
C VAL A 107 4.96 -4.78 -5.05
N TYR A 108 4.67 -5.59 -4.03
CA TYR A 108 3.48 -6.42 -4.01
C TYR A 108 2.20 -5.56 -4.08
N TYR A 109 2.10 -4.54 -3.23
CA TYR A 109 0.94 -3.65 -3.20
C TYR A 109 0.83 -2.78 -4.46
N LEU A 110 1.96 -2.36 -5.02
CA LEU A 110 2.01 -1.62 -6.28
C LEU A 110 1.49 -2.48 -7.46
N LYS A 111 1.86 -3.76 -7.51
CA LYS A 111 1.31 -4.71 -8.51
C LYS A 111 -0.20 -4.91 -8.34
N LEU A 112 -0.68 -5.03 -7.10
CA LEU A 112 -2.10 -5.15 -6.82
C LEU A 112 -2.85 -3.88 -7.26
N PHE A 113 -2.27 -2.72 -6.97
CA PHE A 113 -2.78 -1.43 -7.43
C PHE A 113 -2.85 -1.36 -8.95
N TYR A 114 -1.80 -1.74 -9.69
CA TYR A 114 -1.86 -1.77 -11.16
C TYR A 114 -2.96 -2.70 -11.70
N LYS A 115 -3.18 -3.86 -11.08
CA LYS A 115 -4.29 -4.75 -11.46
C LYS A 115 -5.65 -4.08 -11.23
N LEU A 116 -5.85 -3.38 -10.11
CA LEU A 116 -7.05 -2.58 -9.85
C LEU A 116 -7.24 -1.47 -10.88
N ARG A 117 -6.15 -0.80 -11.30
CA ARG A 117 -6.22 0.26 -12.31
C ARG A 117 -6.74 -0.24 -13.65
N GLN A 118 -6.34 -1.44 -14.05
CA GLN A 118 -6.75 -2.05 -15.31
C GLN A 118 -8.21 -2.56 -15.30
N ALA A 119 -8.76 -2.87 -14.12
CA ALA A 119 -10.15 -3.29 -13.99
C ALA A 119 -11.11 -2.07 -14.11
N PRO A 120 -12.20 -2.13 -14.89
CA PRO A 120 -13.23 -1.11 -14.86
C PRO A 120 -13.91 -1.05 -13.48
N ALA A 121 -14.48 0.10 -13.11
CA ALA A 121 -15.16 0.29 -11.83
C ALA A 121 -16.25 -0.76 -11.58
N ALA A 122 -17.01 -1.14 -12.63
CA ALA A 122 -18.00 -2.20 -12.57
C ALA A 122 -17.41 -3.56 -12.14
N GLN A 123 -16.20 -3.91 -12.59
CA GLN A 123 -15.53 -5.14 -12.16
C GLN A 123 -15.06 -5.04 -10.70
N VAL A 124 -14.55 -3.88 -10.29
CA VAL A 124 -14.12 -3.65 -8.89
C VAL A 124 -15.32 -3.73 -7.92
N LEU A 125 -16.51 -3.32 -8.37
CA LEU A 125 -17.76 -3.51 -7.64
C LEU A 125 -18.26 -4.96 -7.69
N ALA A 126 -18.00 -5.70 -8.77
CA ALA A 126 -18.49 -7.07 -8.91
C ALA A 126 -17.67 -8.07 -8.08
N GLU A 127 -16.35 -7.95 -8.10
CA GLU A 127 -15.46 -8.94 -7.49
C GLU A 127 -14.28 -8.33 -6.76
N ARG A 128 -13.82 -9.05 -5.74
CA ARG A 128 -12.62 -8.68 -4.98
C ARG A 128 -11.37 -8.98 -5.80
N VAL A 129 -10.69 -7.93 -6.25
CA VAL A 129 -9.43 -8.05 -7.00
C VAL A 129 -8.29 -8.54 -6.09
N ARG A 130 -7.62 -9.63 -6.50
CA ARG A 130 -6.47 -10.22 -5.80
C ARG A 130 -5.32 -10.49 -6.77
N LEU A 131 -4.08 -10.51 -6.26
CA LEU A 131 -2.95 -11.07 -6.99
C LEU A 131 -2.92 -12.60 -6.82
N PRO A 132 -2.60 -13.38 -7.87
CA PRO A 132 -2.42 -14.83 -7.75
C PRO A 132 -1.29 -15.17 -6.75
N ASP A 133 -1.47 -16.24 -5.98
CA ASP A 133 -0.52 -16.60 -4.91
C ASP A 133 0.88 -16.94 -5.43
N ASN A 134 1.01 -17.39 -6.68
CA ASN A 134 2.30 -17.65 -7.33
C ASN A 134 3.16 -16.37 -7.44
N THR A 135 2.52 -15.20 -7.54
CA THR A 135 3.24 -13.91 -7.56
C THR A 135 3.81 -13.57 -6.18
N LYS A 136 3.14 -13.97 -5.09
CA LYS A 136 3.67 -13.82 -3.73
C LYS A 136 4.88 -14.72 -3.51
N LEU A 137 4.81 -15.98 -3.96
CA LEU A 137 5.90 -16.95 -3.89
C LEU A 137 7.14 -16.48 -4.66
N LEU A 138 6.98 -15.96 -5.88
CA LEU A 138 8.11 -15.46 -6.67
C LEU A 138 8.78 -14.25 -6.04
N LEU A 139 7.99 -13.34 -5.44
CA LEU A 139 8.52 -12.19 -4.71
C LEU A 139 9.28 -12.64 -3.46
N LEU A 140 8.76 -13.59 -2.68
CA LEU A 140 9.44 -14.14 -1.51
C LEU A 140 10.75 -14.85 -1.89
N LEU A 141 10.74 -15.67 -2.94
CA LEU A 141 11.92 -16.39 -3.43
C LEU A 141 13.02 -15.44 -3.93
N GLY A 142 12.67 -14.43 -4.73
CA GLY A 142 13.63 -13.43 -5.21
C GLY A 142 14.22 -12.58 -4.07
N SER A 143 13.52 -12.48 -2.95
CA SER A 143 13.98 -11.77 -1.74
C SER A 143 14.94 -12.59 -0.92
N TRP A 144 14.59 -13.87 -0.73
CA TRP A 144 15.43 -14.84 -0.07
C TRP A 144 16.75 -15.07 -0.81
N LEU A 145 16.72 -15.14 -2.15
CA LEU A 145 17.93 -15.24 -2.98
C LEU A 145 18.85 -14.03 -2.82
N ARG A 146 18.31 -12.80 -2.86
CA ARG A 146 19.11 -11.57 -2.68
C ARG A 146 19.70 -11.45 -1.28
N TYR A 147 18.96 -11.86 -0.25
CA TYR A 147 19.47 -11.95 1.11
C TYR A 147 20.60 -12.99 1.24
N ARG A 148 20.42 -14.18 0.64
CA ARG A 148 21.41 -15.27 0.72
C ARG A 148 22.69 -14.99 -0.07
N LEU A 149 22.61 -14.18 -1.13
CA LEU A 149 23.76 -13.81 -1.97
C LEU A 149 24.57 -12.61 -1.44
N ARG A 150 24.24 -12.03 -0.27
CA ARG A 150 24.93 -10.86 0.32
C ARG A 150 25.10 -9.67 -0.64
N VAL A 151 24.17 -9.51 -1.59
CA VAL A 151 24.14 -8.36 -2.52
C VAL A 151 23.48 -7.14 -1.85
N VAL A 152 23.04 -7.28 -0.59
CA VAL A 152 22.70 -6.21 0.35
C VAL A 152 23.35 -6.50 1.70
#